data_AF-J2T7C9-F1
#
_entry.id   AF-J2T7C9-F1
#
_cell.length_a   1.000
_cell.length_b   1.000
_cell.length_c   1.000
_cell.angle_alpha   90.00
_cell.angle_beta   90.00
_cell.angle_gamma   90.00
#
_symmetry.space_group_name_H-M   'P 1'
#
loop_
_entity.id
_entity.type
_entity.pdbx_description
1 polymer ?
#
loop_
_entity_poly.entity_id
_entity_poly.type
_entity_poly.pdbx_seq_one_letter_code
_entity_poly.pdbx_strand_id
1 'polypeptide(L)'
;MHLEGSCHCGAVSFSLTSAHPYPYQRCYCSICRKTQGGGGYAINLGGDAASLKVRGRKHIAIYHARLKEQGDKRAHSSTAERHFCSVCGSGLWLFSPEWPELIHPFASAIDTPLPVPPEHTHLMLGSKALWVEVQARPGDQQFDLYPEESIAQWHERLGLRR
;
A
#
# COMPACT_ATOMS: atom_id res chain seq x y z
N MET A 1 -16.05 5.83 2.65
CA MET A 1 -15.30 7.08 3.02
C MET A 1 -14.65 7.75 1.81
N HIS A 2 -14.67 9.08 1.72
CA HIS A 2 -13.90 9.85 0.73
C HIS A 2 -12.49 10.14 1.27
N LEU A 3 -11.45 9.87 0.49
CA LEU A 3 -10.05 10.09 0.85
C LEU A 3 -9.43 11.09 -0.12
N GLU A 4 -8.73 12.07 0.43
CA GLU A 4 -7.87 13.03 -0.27
C GLU A 4 -6.41 12.72 0.09
N GLY A 5 -5.52 12.85 -0.88
CA GLY A 5 -4.10 12.62 -0.71
C GLY A 5 -3.23 13.45 -1.64
N SER A 6 -1.95 13.56 -1.30
CA SER A 6 -0.99 14.36 -2.04
C SER A 6 0.43 13.80 -1.93
N CYS A 7 1.30 14.24 -2.83
CA CYS A 7 2.74 14.08 -2.64
C CYS A 7 3.29 15.15 -1.69
N HIS A 8 4.47 14.91 -1.13
CA HIS A 8 5.09 15.84 -0.18
C HIS A 8 5.30 17.25 -0.75
N CYS A 9 5.65 17.39 -2.03
CA CYS A 9 5.86 18.69 -2.67
C CYS A 9 4.58 19.36 -3.20
N GLY A 10 3.42 18.72 -3.09
CA GLY A 10 2.14 19.24 -3.58
C GLY A 10 1.95 19.24 -5.10
N ALA A 11 2.94 18.77 -5.89
CA ALA A 11 2.85 18.71 -7.35
C ALA A 11 1.78 17.73 -7.86
N VAL A 12 1.40 16.75 -7.03
CA VAL A 12 0.36 15.76 -7.30
C VAL A 12 -0.62 15.76 -6.13
N SER A 13 -1.90 15.84 -6.44
CA SER A 13 -2.98 15.57 -5.49
C SER A 13 -4.01 14.64 -6.12
N PHE A 14 -4.67 13.84 -5.29
CA PHE A 14 -5.64 12.86 -5.73
C PHE A 14 -6.75 12.67 -4.70
N SER A 15 -7.87 12.11 -5.15
CA SER A 15 -8.97 11.71 -4.28
C SER A 15 -9.59 10.41 -4.76
N LEU A 16 -10.13 9.61 -3.85
CA LEU A 16 -10.88 8.38 -4.17
C LEU A 16 -11.91 8.04 -3.09
N THR A 17 -12.77 7.07 -3.36
CA THR A 17 -13.68 6.46 -2.40
C THR A 17 -13.08 5.14 -1.91
N SER A 18 -13.16 4.91 -0.60
CA SER A 18 -12.71 3.69 0.05
C SER A 18 -13.78 3.17 1.02
N ALA A 19 -14.19 1.92 0.83
CA ALA A 19 -14.98 1.19 1.81
C ALA A 19 -14.12 0.62 2.97
N HIS A 20 -12.78 0.68 2.79
CA HIS A 20 -11.78 0.01 3.62
C HIS A 20 -10.62 0.97 3.98
N PRO A 21 -10.89 2.09 4.68
CA PRO A 21 -9.90 3.16 4.86
C PRO A 21 -8.92 2.92 6.03
N TYR A 22 -8.97 1.78 6.72
CA TYR A 22 -8.12 1.56 7.89
C TYR A 22 -6.67 1.21 7.48
N PRO A 23 -5.65 1.91 8.01
CA PRO A 23 -4.24 1.67 7.73
C PRO A 23 -3.68 0.48 8.53
N TYR A 24 -4.30 -0.69 8.42
CA TYR A 24 -3.99 -1.86 9.27
C TYR A 24 -2.85 -2.74 8.73
N GLN A 25 -2.71 -2.80 7.39
CA GLN A 25 -1.89 -3.81 6.72
C GLN A 25 -0.45 -3.32 6.48
N ARG A 26 0.51 -3.83 7.24
CA ARG A 26 1.94 -3.47 7.20
C ARG A 26 2.74 -4.50 6.41
N CYS A 27 3.17 -4.14 5.20
CA CYS A 27 3.98 -5.02 4.34
C CYS A 27 5.48 -4.74 4.51
N TYR A 28 6.22 -5.78 4.90
CA TYR A 28 7.66 -5.71 5.21
C TYR A 28 8.58 -6.12 4.06
N CYS A 29 8.01 -6.50 2.91
CA CYS A 29 8.79 -6.97 1.78
C CYS A 29 9.75 -5.88 1.29
N SER A 30 10.83 -6.31 0.64
CA SER A 30 11.88 -5.40 0.16
C SER A 30 11.35 -4.34 -0.80
N ILE A 31 10.34 -4.67 -1.60
CA ILE A 31 9.71 -3.74 -2.55
C ILE A 31 8.99 -2.64 -1.79
N CYS A 32 7.99 -3.00 -0.97
CA CYS A 32 7.19 -2.07 -0.18
C CYS A 32 8.06 -1.19 0.71
N ARG A 33 8.99 -1.81 1.45
CA ARG A 33 9.94 -1.08 2.31
C ARG A 33 10.79 -0.08 1.53
N LYS A 34 11.30 -0.44 0.35
CA LYS A 34 12.18 0.45 -0.43
C LYS A 34 11.44 1.53 -1.21
N THR A 35 10.20 1.28 -1.64
CA THR A 35 9.47 2.23 -2.49
C THR A 35 8.64 3.23 -1.70
N GLN A 36 8.24 2.89 -0.47
CA GLN A 36 7.42 3.77 0.36
C GLN A 36 7.70 3.62 1.87
N GLY A 37 8.19 2.46 2.32
CA GLY A 37 8.28 2.14 3.74
C GLY A 37 9.59 2.51 4.43
N GLY A 38 9.97 3.80 4.46
CA GLY A 38 11.20 4.28 5.11
C GLY A 38 11.35 3.86 6.58
N GLY A 39 10.24 3.66 7.30
CA GLY A 39 10.19 3.15 8.68
C GLY A 39 10.30 1.61 8.81
N GLY A 40 10.49 0.88 7.70
CA GLY A 40 10.66 -0.57 7.69
C GLY A 40 9.53 -1.37 7.04
N TYR A 41 8.40 -0.74 6.75
CA TYR A 41 7.23 -1.32 6.07
C TYR A 41 6.42 -0.23 5.37
N ALA A 42 5.64 -0.62 4.35
CA ALA A 42 4.62 0.26 3.76
C ALA A 42 3.23 -0.19 4.16
N ILE A 43 2.27 0.74 4.16
CA ILE A 43 0.85 0.47 4.41
C ILE A 43 0.06 0.86 3.16
N ASN A 44 -0.65 -0.11 2.61
CA ASN A 44 -1.59 0.07 1.50
C ASN A 44 -3.02 0.08 2.05
N LEU A 45 -3.86 0.97 1.54
CA LEU A 45 -5.30 0.95 1.80
C LEU A 45 -6.04 0.26 0.64
N GLY A 46 -7.32 -0.04 0.84
CA GLY A 46 -8.22 -0.40 -0.26
C GLY A 46 -8.94 0.82 -0.79
N GLY A 47 -9.16 0.89 -2.10
CA GLY A 47 -9.89 1.97 -2.74
C GLY A 47 -10.54 1.52 -4.05
N ASP A 48 -11.61 2.20 -4.43
CA ASP A 48 -12.28 2.00 -5.72
C ASP A 48 -11.52 2.76 -6.82
N ALA A 49 -10.92 2.02 -7.75
CA ALA A 49 -10.15 2.59 -8.86
C ALA A 49 -10.99 3.49 -9.77
N ALA A 50 -12.28 3.18 -9.96
CA ALA A 50 -13.17 3.97 -10.81
C ALA A 50 -13.45 5.37 -10.24
N SER A 51 -13.29 5.53 -8.93
CA SER A 51 -13.50 6.80 -8.22
C SER A 51 -12.26 7.73 -8.22
N LEU A 52 -11.11 7.25 -8.70
CA LEU A 52 -9.83 7.97 -8.61
C LEU A 52 -9.84 9.24 -9.48
N LYS A 53 -9.65 10.40 -8.84
CA LYS A 53 -9.42 11.69 -9.50
C LYS A 53 -8.03 12.18 -9.17
N VAL A 54 -7.30 12.67 -10.17
CA VAL A 54 -5.90 13.08 -10.02
C VAL A 54 -5.65 14.43 -10.67
N ARG A 55 -4.93 15.32 -9.96
CA ARG A 55 -4.32 16.55 -10.48
C ARG A 55 -2.81 16.38 -10.51
N GLY A 56 -2.16 16.98 -11.50
CA GLY A 56 -0.70 16.91 -11.63
C GLY A 56 -0.16 15.61 -12.26
N ARG A 57 -0.96 14.90 -13.08
CA ARG A 57 -0.57 13.63 -13.74
C ARG A 57 0.79 13.68 -14.47
N LYS A 58 1.18 14.85 -15.01
CA LYS A 58 2.49 15.07 -15.64
C LYS A 58 3.69 14.88 -14.70
N HIS A 59 3.48 14.91 -13.39
CA HIS A 59 4.49 14.70 -12.35
C HIS A 59 4.42 13.29 -11.74
N ILE A 60 3.67 12.37 -12.35
CA ILE A 60 3.60 10.98 -11.92
C ILE A 60 4.50 10.15 -12.82
N ALA A 61 5.36 9.36 -12.19
CA ALA A 61 6.12 8.30 -12.83
C ALA A 61 5.66 6.94 -12.29
N ILE A 62 5.87 5.89 -13.09
CA ILE A 62 5.46 4.52 -12.77
C ILE A 62 6.70 3.66 -12.65
N TYR A 63 6.79 2.91 -11.55
CA TYR A 63 7.83 1.91 -11.32
C TYR A 63 7.23 0.51 -11.27
N HIS A 64 7.83 -0.39 -12.06
CA HIS A 64 7.54 -1.81 -12.01
C HIS A 64 8.65 -2.53 -11.23
N ALA A 65 8.28 -3.22 -10.16
CA ALA A 65 9.24 -3.93 -9.33
C ALA A 65 9.89 -5.09 -10.10
N ARG A 66 11.17 -5.36 -9.82
CA ARG A 66 11.88 -6.52 -10.37
C ARG A 66 11.67 -7.70 -9.44
N LEU A 67 11.04 -8.76 -9.95
CA LEU A 67 10.76 -9.99 -9.23
C LEU A 67 11.73 -11.08 -9.68
N LYS A 68 12.11 -11.96 -8.76
CA LYS A 68 12.87 -13.18 -9.04
C LYS A 68 12.39 -14.25 -8.08
N GLU A 69 11.54 -15.14 -8.57
CA GLU A 69 10.98 -16.22 -7.80
C GLU A 69 11.94 -17.42 -7.73
N GLN A 70 11.64 -18.36 -6.84
CA GLN A 70 12.46 -19.57 -6.70
C GLN A 70 12.27 -20.44 -7.95
N GLY A 71 13.34 -20.63 -8.71
CA GLY A 71 13.31 -21.30 -10.02
C GLY A 71 13.45 -20.36 -11.22
N ASP A 72 13.33 -19.04 -11.02
CA ASP A 72 13.54 -18.07 -12.09
C ASP A 72 15.01 -18.03 -12.54
N LYS A 73 15.22 -18.26 -13.83
CA LYS A 73 16.54 -18.09 -14.45
C LYS A 73 17.01 -16.62 -14.42
N ARG A 74 16.08 -15.66 -14.51
CA ARG A 74 16.36 -14.21 -14.54
C ARG A 74 15.22 -13.43 -13.89
N ALA A 75 15.55 -12.26 -13.35
CA ALA A 75 14.53 -11.37 -12.81
C ALA A 75 13.63 -10.80 -13.93
N HIS A 76 12.32 -10.79 -13.68
CA HIS A 76 11.31 -10.25 -14.57
C HIS A 76 10.63 -9.02 -13.95
N SER A 77 9.86 -8.29 -14.75
CA SER A 77 9.15 -7.09 -14.29
C SER A 77 7.76 -7.47 -13.78
N SER A 78 7.38 -6.97 -12.60
CA SER A 78 6.01 -7.05 -12.09
C SER A 78 5.09 -6.23 -12.99
N THR A 79 3.89 -6.74 -13.24
CA THR A 79 2.80 -6.00 -13.90
C THR A 79 2.28 -4.87 -13.02
N ALA A 80 2.35 -5.01 -11.70
CA ALA A 80 1.85 -4.02 -10.75
C ALA A 80 2.63 -2.69 -10.84
N GLU A 81 1.87 -1.61 -10.96
CA GLU A 81 2.31 -0.24 -11.21
C GLU A 81 2.38 0.56 -9.91
N ARG A 82 3.60 0.92 -9.49
CA ARG A 82 3.82 1.80 -8.34
C ARG A 82 3.95 3.22 -8.82
N HIS A 83 2.92 4.01 -8.55
CA HIS A 83 2.85 5.41 -8.93
C HIS A 83 3.53 6.27 -7.88
N PHE A 84 4.43 7.15 -8.30
CA PHE A 84 5.15 8.06 -7.42
C PHE A 84 5.33 9.43 -8.05
N CYS A 85 5.50 10.46 -7.21
CA CYS A 85 5.79 11.79 -7.69
C CYS A 85 7.23 11.86 -8.23
N SER A 86 7.41 12.20 -9.50
CA SER A 86 8.73 12.32 -10.13
C SER A 86 9.53 13.53 -9.64
N VAL A 87 8.91 14.44 -8.89
CA VAL A 87 9.56 15.64 -8.33
C VAL A 87 10.15 15.38 -6.95
N CYS A 88 9.41 14.72 -6.04
CA CYS A 88 9.83 14.52 -4.65
C CYS A 88 9.99 13.05 -4.23
N GLY A 89 9.64 12.09 -5.09
CA GLY A 89 9.77 10.66 -4.81
C GLY A 89 8.67 10.06 -3.93
N SER A 90 7.69 10.84 -3.45
CA SER A 90 6.57 10.29 -2.65
C SER A 90 5.83 9.19 -3.42
N GLY A 91 5.78 7.99 -2.84
CA GLY A 91 4.89 6.93 -3.32
C GLY A 91 3.43 7.34 -3.10
N LEU A 92 2.60 7.21 -4.13
CA LEU A 92 1.21 7.65 -4.13
C LEU A 92 0.24 6.47 -3.97
N TRP A 93 0.29 5.52 -4.89
CA TRP A 93 -0.54 4.31 -4.86
C TRP A 93 0.09 3.18 -5.67
N LEU A 94 -0.37 1.97 -5.40
CA LEU A 94 -0.16 0.79 -6.23
C LEU A 94 -1.45 0.50 -7.03
N PHE A 95 -1.29 0.18 -8.30
CA PHE A 95 -2.34 -0.35 -9.18
C PHE A 95 -1.88 -1.70 -9.75
N SER A 96 -2.78 -2.66 -9.92
CA SER A 96 -2.48 -3.92 -10.59
C SER A 96 -3.49 -4.16 -11.70
N PRO A 97 -3.07 -4.44 -12.94
CA PRO A 97 -4.00 -4.76 -14.01
C PRO A 97 -4.78 -6.07 -13.76
N GLU A 98 -4.31 -6.94 -12.85
CA GLU A 98 -5.00 -8.16 -12.42
C GLU A 98 -6.26 -7.88 -11.59
N TRP A 99 -6.34 -6.72 -10.93
CA TRP A 99 -7.48 -6.28 -10.12
C TRP A 99 -7.84 -4.84 -10.51
N PRO A 100 -8.35 -4.61 -11.73
CA PRO A 100 -8.52 -3.28 -12.30
C PRO A 100 -9.53 -2.39 -11.55
N GLU A 101 -10.40 -3.00 -10.74
CA GLU A 101 -11.36 -2.32 -9.87
C GLU A 101 -10.73 -1.75 -8.59
N LEU A 102 -9.52 -2.19 -8.23
CA LEU A 102 -8.85 -1.82 -6.99
C LEU A 102 -7.72 -0.81 -7.24
N ILE A 103 -7.65 0.17 -6.35
CA ILE A 103 -6.49 1.05 -6.22
C ILE A 103 -6.00 1.02 -4.77
N HIS A 104 -4.69 0.98 -4.59
CA HIS A 104 -4.08 0.81 -3.27
C HIS A 104 -3.25 2.04 -2.90
N PRO A 105 -3.88 3.11 -2.40
CA PRO A 105 -3.14 4.28 -2.00
C PRO A 105 -2.31 3.98 -0.76
N PHE A 106 -1.14 4.58 -0.73
CA PHE A 106 -0.22 4.51 0.38
C PHE A 106 -0.74 5.38 1.52
N ALA A 107 -0.85 4.83 2.74
CA ALA A 107 -1.36 5.59 3.89
C ALA A 107 -0.53 6.86 4.17
N SER A 108 0.77 6.84 3.85
CA SER A 108 1.67 7.99 3.97
C SER A 108 1.37 9.16 3.00
N ALA A 109 0.53 8.92 1.98
CA ALA A 109 0.15 9.91 0.98
C ALA A 109 -1.30 10.40 1.16
N ILE A 110 -2.01 9.94 2.20
CA ILE A 110 -3.37 10.36 2.49
C ILE A 110 -3.34 11.54 3.47
N ASP A 111 -3.99 12.63 3.09
CA ASP A 111 -4.13 13.86 3.88
C ASP A 111 -5.39 13.81 4.76
N THR A 112 -6.42 13.09 4.33
CA THR A 112 -7.62 12.87 5.14
C THR A 112 -7.27 12.10 6.42
N PRO A 113 -7.71 12.54 7.61
CA PRO A 113 -7.48 11.80 8.86
C PRO A 113 -7.95 10.35 8.78
N LEU A 114 -7.01 9.41 8.82
CA LEU A 114 -7.29 7.98 8.78
C LEU A 114 -7.69 7.47 10.17
N PRO A 115 -8.62 6.51 10.26
CA PRO A 115 -9.00 5.92 11.54
C PRO A 115 -7.86 5.08 12.11
N VAL A 116 -7.83 4.93 13.43
CA VAL A 116 -6.86 4.05 14.11
C VAL A 116 -7.34 2.60 13.99
N PRO A 117 -6.53 1.67 13.43
CA PRO A 117 -6.89 0.26 13.40
C PRO A 117 -6.94 -0.34 14.82
N PRO A 118 -7.96 -1.16 15.15
CA PRO A 118 -8.00 -1.88 16.43
C PRO A 118 -6.99 -3.03 16.48
N GLU A 119 -6.62 -3.59 15.34
CA GLU A 119 -5.57 -4.59 15.15
C GLU A 119 -4.79 -4.28 13.86
N HIS A 120 -3.57 -4.79 13.74
CA HIS A 120 -2.77 -4.73 12.52
C HIS A 120 -2.50 -6.11 11.97
N THR A 121 -2.19 -6.15 10.68
CA THR A 121 -1.67 -7.34 10.01
C THR A 121 -0.27 -7.05 9.50
N HIS A 122 0.71 -7.81 10.01
CA HIS A 122 2.10 -7.76 9.59
C HIS A 122 2.33 -8.89 8.59
N LEU A 123 2.63 -8.56 7.33
CA LEU A 123 2.83 -9.54 6.27
C LEU A 123 4.20 -9.42 5.62
N MET A 124 4.61 -10.49 4.95
CA MET A 124 5.91 -10.61 4.30
C MET A 124 7.08 -10.52 5.30
N LEU A 125 6.89 -10.99 6.54
CA LEU A 125 7.90 -10.96 7.59
C LEU A 125 9.13 -11.81 7.25
N GLY A 126 8.97 -12.88 6.46
CA GLY A 126 10.08 -13.69 5.95
C GLY A 126 11.04 -12.91 5.02
N SER A 127 10.60 -11.75 4.51
CA SER A 127 11.39 -10.82 3.69
C SER A 127 11.79 -9.53 4.42
N LYS A 128 11.51 -9.44 5.72
CA LYS A 128 11.81 -8.28 6.55
C LYS A 128 13.32 -8.07 6.66
N ALA A 129 13.76 -6.82 6.64
CA ALA A 129 15.17 -6.51 6.91
C ALA A 129 15.52 -6.82 8.37
N LEU A 130 16.76 -7.22 8.65
CA LEU A 130 17.21 -7.54 10.01
C LEU A 130 17.10 -6.34 10.97
N TRP A 131 17.35 -5.13 10.47
CA TRP A 131 17.28 -3.90 11.28
C TRP A 131 15.84 -3.42 11.56
N VAL A 132 14.83 -3.96 10.88
CA VAL A 132 13.44 -3.54 11.08
C VAL A 132 12.88 -4.26 12.31
N GLU A 133 12.52 -3.51 13.34
CA GLU A 133 11.81 -4.05 14.49
C GLU A 133 10.32 -4.18 14.19
N VAL A 134 9.72 -5.33 14.55
CA VAL A 134 8.28 -5.56 14.37
C VAL A 134 7.55 -5.10 15.62
N GLN A 135 6.93 -3.93 15.55
CA GLN A 135 6.09 -3.39 16.62
C GLN A 135 4.69 -4.01 16.59
N ALA A 136 4.60 -5.28 16.98
CA ALA A 136 3.33 -6.01 17.10
C ALA A 136 2.74 -5.87 18.52
N ARG A 137 1.42 -5.74 18.60
CA ARG A 137 0.64 -5.68 19.84
C ARG A 137 -0.16 -6.99 20.02
N PRO A 138 -0.67 -7.27 21.24
CA PRO A 138 -1.64 -8.35 21.43
C PRO A 138 -2.83 -8.18 20.48
N GLY A 139 -3.15 -9.22 19.72
CA GLY A 139 -4.21 -9.21 18.70
C GLY A 139 -3.72 -8.91 17.27
N ASP A 140 -2.51 -8.39 17.09
CA ASP A 140 -1.95 -8.21 15.75
C ASP A 140 -1.62 -9.57 15.11
N GLN A 141 -1.95 -9.70 13.83
CA GLN A 141 -1.67 -10.91 13.06
C GLN A 141 -0.30 -10.81 12.39
N GLN A 142 0.45 -11.92 12.34
CA GLN A 142 1.82 -11.96 11.80
C GLN A 142 1.97 -13.11 10.81
N PHE A 143 2.49 -12.80 9.62
CA PHE A 143 2.64 -13.74 8.51
C PHE A 143 4.01 -13.60 7.84
N ASP A 144 4.67 -14.73 7.58
CA ASP A 144 5.92 -14.76 6.81
C ASP A 144 5.70 -14.38 5.33
N LEU A 145 4.51 -14.68 4.81
CA LEU A 145 4.04 -14.35 3.46
C LEU A 145 2.75 -13.52 3.55
N TYR A 146 1.84 -13.65 2.57
CA TYR A 146 0.53 -13.01 2.58
C TYR A 146 -0.46 -13.77 3.48
N PRO A 147 -1.37 -13.06 4.18
CA PRO A 147 -2.52 -13.69 4.82
C PRO A 147 -3.49 -14.26 3.77
N GLU A 148 -4.28 -15.25 4.16
CA GLU A 148 -5.44 -15.68 3.36
C GLU A 148 -6.59 -14.66 3.40
N GLU A 149 -6.69 -13.90 4.50
CA GLU A 149 -7.68 -12.85 4.69
C GLU A 149 -7.38 -11.62 3.81
N SER A 150 -8.35 -11.24 2.98
CA SER A 150 -8.31 -10.01 2.18
C SER A 150 -8.59 -8.75 2.99
N ILE A 151 -8.28 -7.58 2.42
CA ILE A 151 -8.61 -6.26 3.00
C ILE A 151 -10.11 -6.16 3.32
N ALA A 152 -10.97 -6.64 2.41
CA ALA A 152 -12.42 -6.57 2.61
C ALA A 152 -12.90 -7.49 3.74
N GLN A 153 -12.35 -8.69 3.84
CA GLN A 153 -12.68 -9.67 4.88
C GLN A 153 -12.21 -9.21 6.26
N TRP A 154 -11.01 -8.63 6.37
CA TRP A 154 -10.52 -8.04 7.61
C TRP A 154 -11.47 -6.95 8.14
N HIS A 155 -11.92 -6.05 7.25
CA HIS A 155 -12.87 -5.01 7.62
C HIS A 155 -14.25 -5.58 7.98
N GLU A 156 -14.69 -6.65 7.33
CA GLU A 156 -15.95 -7.32 7.62
C GLU A 156 -15.95 -8.02 8.98
N ARG A 157 -14.92 -8.83 9.26
CA ARG A 157 -14.76 -9.55 10.53
C ARG A 157 -14.81 -8.60 11.74
N LEU A 158 -14.28 -7.39 11.57
CA LEU A 158 -14.21 -6.38 12.62
C LEU A 158 -15.37 -5.36 12.60
N GLY A 159 -16.30 -5.45 11.64
CA GLY A 159 -17.41 -4.52 11.52
C GLY A 159 -17.00 -3.08 11.16
N LEU A 160 -15.94 -2.91 10.36
CA LEU A 160 -15.27 -1.63 10.09
C LEU A 160 -15.55 -1.02 8.70
N ARG A 161 -16.53 -1.53 7.95
CA ARG A 161 -16.90 -0.97 6.63
C ARG A 161 -17.41 0.48 6.77
N ARG A 162 -17.07 1.36 5.81
CA ARG A 162 -17.41 2.81 5.81
C ARG A 162 -17.76 3.34 4.42
#